data_AF-A0A645E7P2-F1
#
_entry.id   AF-A0A645E7P2-F1
#
_cell.length_a   1.000
_cell.length_b   1.000
_cell.length_c   1.000
_cell.angle_alpha   90.00
_cell.angle_beta   90.00
_cell.angle_gamma   90.00
#
_symmetry.space_group_name_H-M   'P 1'
#
loop_
_entity.id
_entity.type
_entity.pdbx_description
1 polymer ?
#
loop_
_entity_poly.entity_id
_entity_poly.type
_entity_poly.pdbx_seq_one_letter_code
_entity_poly.pdbx_strand_id
1 'polypeptide(L)' 'MIDQILEGEDAIVGMMLESHLCEGRQDIVGWKKPLPNISVTDGCIGWQETEELIRYAHQKL' A
#
# COMPACT_ATOMS: atom_id res chain seq x y z
N MET A 1 -1.44 13.21 -5.19
CA MET A 1 -2.33 12.57 -6.18
C MET A 1 -3.77 12.96 -5.95
N ILE A 2 -4.36 12.69 -4.78
CA ILE A 2 -5.74 13.12 -4.46
C ILE A 2 -5.93 14.62 -4.67
N ASP A 3 -5.02 15.47 -4.17
CA ASP A 3 -5.11 16.92 -4.37
C ASP A 3 -5.09 17.32 -5.86
N GLN A 4 -4.33 16.62 -6.71
CA GLN A 4 -4.33 16.89 -8.15
C GLN A 4 -5.69 16.58 -8.78
N ILE A 5 -6.34 15.48 -8.38
CA ILE A 5 -7.70 15.16 -8.81
C ILE A 5 -8.67 16.25 -8.35
N LEU A 6 -8.54 16.72 -7.09
CA LEU A 6 -9.38 17.79 -6.53
C LEU A 6 -9.14 19.15 -7.19
N GLU A 7 -7.93 19.39 -7.69
CA GLU A 7 -7.54 20.59 -8.45
C GLU A 7 -7.94 20.52 -9.95
N GLY A 8 -8.59 19.43 -10.39
CA GLY A 8 -9.16 19.28 -11.72
C GLY A 8 -8.32 18.50 -12.73
N GLU A 9 -7.35 17.70 -12.28
CA GLU A 9 -6.60 16.79 -13.15
C GLU A 9 -7.43 15.54 -13.49
N ASP A 10 -8.08 15.56 -14.66
CA ASP A 10 -8.97 14.49 -15.13
C ASP A 10 -8.23 13.29 -15.75
N ALA A 11 -6.92 13.38 -16.01
CA ALA A 11 -6.16 12.26 -16.59
C ALA A 11 -5.81 11.16 -15.58
N ILE A 12 -5.91 11.43 -14.27
CA ILE A 12 -5.63 10.45 -13.22
C ILE A 12 -6.87 9.58 -12.99
N VAL A 13 -6.89 8.40 -13.61
CA VAL A 13 -8.03 7.47 -13.54
C VAL A 13 -7.91 6.42 -12.44
N GLY A 14 -6.79 6.36 -11.72
CA GLY A 14 -6.57 5.38 -10.67
C GLY A 14 -5.20 5.49 -9.99
N MET A 15 -5.05 4.75 -8.89
CA MET A 15 -3.81 4.64 -8.13
C MET A 15 -3.60 3.18 -7.69
N MET A 16 -2.34 2.81 -7.47
CA MET A 16 -1.94 1.49 -6.99
C MET A 16 -1.16 1.64 -5.68
N LEU A 17 -1.47 0.78 -4.70
CA LEU A 17 -0.78 0.71 -3.42
C LEU A 17 -0.22 -0.70 -3.24
N GLU A 18 1.03 -0.81 -2.78
CA GLU A 18 1.61 -2.07 -2.35
C GLU A 18 1.41 -2.24 -0.86
N SER A 19 0.50 -3.13 -0.48
CA SER A 19 0.16 -3.41 0.91
C SER A 19 0.24 -4.89 1.26
N HIS A 20 0.45 -5.16 2.54
CA HIS A 20 0.34 -6.49 3.10
C HIS A 20 -0.21 -6.38 4.52
N LEU A 21 -0.54 -7.52 5.13
CA LEU A 21 -1.04 -7.55 6.51
C LEU A 21 -0.09 -6.91 7.52
N CYS A 22 1.23 -7.07 7.36
CA CYS A 22 2.27 -6.40 8.12
C CYS A 22 3.18 -5.59 7.20
N GLU A 23 3.68 -4.47 7.71
CA GLU A 23 4.54 -3.54 6.97
C GLU A 23 5.94 -4.11 6.67
N GLY A 24 6.60 -3.50 5.70
CA GLY A 24 7.99 -3.75 5.33
C GLY A 24 8.17 -4.92 4.36
N ARG A 25 9.40 -5.42 4.32
CA ARG A 25 9.82 -6.58 3.54
C ARG A 25 10.81 -7.43 4.33
N GLN A 26 10.98 -8.67 3.91
CA GLN A 26 11.99 -9.60 4.41
C GLN A 26 12.65 -10.35 3.25
N ASP A 27 13.90 -10.76 3.43
CA ASP A 27 14.57 -11.64 2.47
C ASP A 27 14.31 -13.12 2.79
N ILE A 28 14.33 -13.96 1.75
CA ILE A 28 14.31 -15.42 1.90
C ILE A 28 15.72 -15.87 2.30
N VAL A 29 15.88 -16.35 3.55
CA VAL A 29 17.18 -16.78 4.08
C VAL A 29 17.27 -18.31 4.09
N GLY A 30 17.89 -18.86 3.04
CA GLY A 30 18.14 -20.29 2.90
C GLY A 30 16.85 -21.12 2.99
N TRP A 31 16.83 -22.10 3.89
CA TRP A 31 15.66 -22.97 4.11
C TRP A 31 14.75 -22.51 5.26
N LYS A 32 15.02 -21.33 5.84
CA LYS A 32 14.19 -20.80 6.92
C LYS A 32 12.84 -20.36 6.35
N LYS A 33 11.76 -20.80 6.99
CA LYS A 33 10.42 -20.34 6.65
C LYS A 33 10.32 -18.82 6.88
N PRO A 34 9.85 -18.02 5.89
CA PRO A 34 9.61 -16.60 6.07
C PRO A 34 8.64 -16.32 7.21
N LEU A 35 8.78 -15.14 7.83
CA LEU A 35 7.76 -14.63 8.74
C LEU A 35 6.45 -14.52 7.96
N PRO A 36 5.31 -14.94 8.55
CA PRO A 36 4.03 -14.74 7.89
C PRO A 36 3.77 -13.24 7.74
N ASN A 37 2.96 -12.89 6.74
CA ASN A 37 2.36 -11.57 6.62
C ASN A 37 3.30 -10.40 6.29
N ILE A 38 4.58 -10.64 6.00
CA ILE A 38 5.54 -9.62 5.54
C ILE A 38 5.99 -9.98 4.12
N SER A 39 5.99 -8.99 3.22
CA SER A 39 6.38 -9.17 1.81
C SER A 39 7.80 -9.75 1.68
N VAL A 40 8.01 -10.61 0.69
CA VAL A 40 9.35 -11.17 0.35
C VAL A 40 9.96 -10.52 -0.89
N THR A 41 9.26 -9.56 -1.50
CA THR A 41 9.72 -8.80 -2.67
C THR A 41 9.95 -7.35 -2.26
N ASP A 42 9.02 -6.47 -2.59
CA ASP A 42 9.07 -5.03 -2.31
C ASP A 42 8.44 -4.72 -0.95
N GLY A 43 8.83 -3.58 -0.37
CA GLY A 43 8.32 -3.15 0.94
C GLY A 43 6.89 -2.68 0.85
N CYS A 44 6.00 -3.30 1.63
CA CYS A 44 4.58 -2.93 1.66
C CYS A 44 4.25 -2.07 2.88
N ILE A 45 3.20 -1.26 2.78
CA ILE A 45 2.52 -0.70 3.97
C ILE A 45 1.69 -1.79 4.68
N GLY A 46 1.43 -1.59 5.97
CA GLY A 46 0.62 -2.50 6.78
C GLY A 46 -0.89 -2.33 6.55
N TRP A 47 -1.68 -3.23 7.15
CA TRP A 47 -3.14 -3.20 7.00
C TRP A 47 -3.79 -1.92 7.54
N GLN A 48 -3.34 -1.43 8.69
CA GLN A 48 -3.87 -0.24 9.33
C GLN A 48 -3.72 0.99 8.42
N GLU A 49 -2.51 1.22 7.90
CA GLU A 49 -2.24 2.30 6.97
C GLU A 49 -3.01 2.14 5.66
N THR A 50 -3.15 0.91 5.16
CA THR A 50 -3.95 0.62 3.96
C THR A 50 -5.40 1.05 4.15
N GLU A 51 -6.01 0.67 5.28
CA GLU A 51 -7.39 1.02 5.60
C GLU A 51 -7.56 2.55 5.74
N GLU A 52 -6.62 3.19 6.43
CA GLU A 52 -6.63 4.65 6.61
C GLU A 52 -6.55 5.38 5.27
N LEU A 53 -5.63 4.98 4.38
CA LEU A 53 -5.46 5.62 3.07
C LEU A 53 -6.67 5.44 2.16
N ILE A 54 -7.26 4.24 2.12
CA ILE A 54 -8.45 3.98 1.30
C ILE A 54 -9.63 4.80 1.80
N ARG A 55 -9.86 4.83 3.12
CA ARG A 55 -10.94 5.62 3.72
C ARG A 55 -10.72 7.12 3.53
N TYR A 56 -9.48 7.59 3.66
CA TYR A 56 -9.12 8.97 3.40
C TYR A 56 -9.42 9.35 1.94
N ALA A 57 -9.01 8.52 0.98
CA ALA A 57 -9.29 8.76 -0.44
C ALA A 57 -10.80 8.81 -0.71
N HIS A 58 -11.57 7.87 -0.14
CA HIS A 58 -13.02 7.85 -0.26
C HIS A 58 -13.73 9.04 0.39
N GLN A 59 -13.17 9.61 1.47
CA GLN A 59 -13.74 10.80 2.11
C GLN A 59 -13.45 12.10 1.36
N LYS A 60 -12.40 12.11 0.55
CA LYS A 60 -11.92 13.32 -0.15
C LYS A 60 -12.47 13.43 -1.57
N LEU A 61 -12.59 12.31 -2.29
CA LEU A 61 -13.06 12.21 -3.67
C LEU A 61 -14.58 11.97 -3.71
#